data_AF-A0A7L1Y557-F1
#
_entry.id   AF-A0A7L1Y557-F1
#
_cell.length_a   1.000
_cell.length_b   1.000
_cell.length_c   1.000
_cell.angle_alpha   90.00
_cell.angle_beta   90.00
_cell.angle_gamma   90.00
#
_symmetry.space_group_name_H-M   'P 1'
#
loop_
_entity.id
_entity.type
_entity.pdbx_description
1 polymer ?
#
loop_
_entity_poly.entity_id
_entity_poly.type
_entity_poly.pdbx_seq_one_letter_code
_entity_poly.pdbx_strand_id
1 'polypeptide(L)'
;MAARYLRAAPALRRLPRRPPPAASVGQRRHYADKRIKVANPVVEMDGDEMTRIIWAFIKEKLILPNVDVQLKYFDLGLPHRDKTDDQVTIDSALATQKYSVAVKCATITPDEARVE
;
A
#
# COMPACT_ATOMS: atom_id res chain seq x y z
N MET A 1 38.59 77.07 -21.55
CA MET A 1 37.29 76.45 -21.87
C MET A 1 37.57 75.28 -22.80
N ALA A 2 37.20 74.01 -22.60
CA ALA A 2 36.34 73.33 -21.65
C ALA A 2 36.95 71.95 -21.33
N ALA A 3 36.72 71.47 -20.10
CA ALA A 3 37.35 70.29 -19.55
C ALA A 3 36.79 68.98 -20.13
N ARG A 4 37.72 68.03 -20.28
CA ARG A 4 37.55 66.61 -20.61
C ARG A 4 36.46 65.94 -19.76
N TYR A 5 35.43 65.39 -20.40
CA TYR A 5 34.56 64.36 -19.81
C TYR A 5 34.52 63.13 -20.71
N LEU A 6 35.42 62.19 -20.46
CA LEU A 6 35.28 60.80 -20.88
C LEU A 6 35.81 59.93 -19.73
N ARG A 7 34.94 59.59 -18.78
CA ARG A 7 35.22 58.54 -17.80
C ARG A 7 35.16 57.20 -18.52
N ALA A 8 36.29 56.50 -18.57
CA ALA A 8 36.34 55.10 -18.99
C ALA A 8 35.56 54.24 -17.98
N ALA A 9 34.59 53.45 -18.45
CA ALA A 9 33.89 52.46 -17.64
C ALA A 9 34.84 51.28 -17.34
N PRO A 10 34.89 50.75 -16.10
CA PRO A 10 35.72 49.59 -15.80
C PRO A 10 35.13 48.33 -16.43
N ALA A 11 36.00 47.49 -16.99
CA ALA A 11 35.62 46.23 -17.61
C ALA A 11 34.89 45.31 -16.60
N LEU A 12 33.66 44.90 -16.94
CA LEU A 12 32.89 43.92 -16.18
C LEU A 12 33.65 42.59 -16.14
N ARG A 13 34.23 42.29 -14.98
CA ARG A 13 34.93 41.03 -14.71
C ARG A 13 33.91 39.89 -14.75
N ARG A 14 33.97 39.04 -15.78
CA ARG A 14 33.10 37.85 -15.89
C ARG A 14 33.36 36.93 -14.69
N LEU A 15 32.37 36.80 -13.81
CA LEU A 15 32.41 35.81 -12.72
C LEU A 15 32.36 34.39 -13.34
N PRO A 16 33.10 33.42 -12.79
CA PRO A 16 32.99 32.05 -13.24
C PRO A 16 31.56 31.55 -12.98
N ARG A 17 30.95 30.95 -14.01
CA ARG A 17 29.62 30.35 -13.90
C ARG A 17 29.71 29.19 -12.90
N ARG A 18 28.97 29.28 -11.78
CA ARG A 18 28.80 28.14 -10.87
C ARG A 18 28.18 26.98 -11.64
N PRO A 19 28.70 25.76 -11.53
CA PRO A 19 28.00 24.59 -12.06
C PRO A 19 26.65 24.46 -11.33
N PRO A 20 25.58 24.02 -12.02
CA PRO A 20 24.31 23.74 -11.37
C PRO A 20 24.54 22.68 -10.28
N PRO A 21 23.83 22.77 -9.13
CA PRO A 21 23.89 21.71 -8.13
C PRO A 21 23.49 20.40 -8.82
N ALA A 22 24.31 19.36 -8.61
CA ALA A 22 24.00 18.04 -9.11
C ALA A 22 22.58 17.66 -8.65
N ALA A 23 21.67 17.46 -9.60
CA ALA A 23 20.35 16.95 -9.30
C ALA A 23 20.55 15.63 -8.57
N SER A 24 20.17 15.59 -7.29
CA SER A 24 20.14 14.35 -6.52
C SER A 24 19.17 13.42 -7.25
N VAL A 25 19.71 12.51 -8.06
CA VAL A 25 18.96 11.38 -8.61
C VAL A 25 18.36 10.69 -7.39
N GLY A 26 17.05 10.86 -7.19
CA GLY A 26 16.34 10.28 -6.07
C GLY A 26 16.65 8.79 -6.07
N GLN A 27 17.32 8.32 -5.03
CA GLN A 27 17.65 6.91 -4.89
C GLN A 27 16.33 6.13 -4.96
N ARG A 28 16.08 5.44 -6.07
CA ARG A 28 15.02 4.45 -6.15
C ARG A 28 15.41 3.36 -5.15
N ARG A 29 14.75 3.37 -4.00
CA ARG A 29 14.89 2.30 -3.01
C ARG A 29 14.39 1.02 -3.67
N HIS A 30 15.30 0.16 -4.08
CA HIS A 30 14.99 -1.20 -4.51
C HIS A 30 14.56 -1.98 -3.27
N TYR A 31 13.25 -2.06 -3.04
CA TYR A 31 12.67 -2.91 -1.98
C TYR A 31 12.58 -4.40 -2.40
N ALA A 32 12.93 -4.72 -3.65
CA ALA A 32 12.57 -5.97 -4.31
C ALA A 32 13.33 -7.24 -3.86
N ASP A 33 14.43 -7.14 -3.10
CA ASP A 33 15.24 -8.33 -2.80
C ASP A 33 14.95 -8.98 -1.44
N LYS A 34 14.24 -8.32 -0.52
CA LYS A 34 13.90 -8.90 0.79
C LYS A 34 12.50 -8.52 1.24
N ARG A 35 11.54 -9.42 0.96
CA ARG A 35 10.20 -9.37 1.57
C ARG A 35 10.32 -9.29 3.09
N ILE A 36 9.51 -8.44 3.71
CA ILE A 36 9.45 -8.29 5.17
C ILE A 36 8.92 -9.60 5.76
N LYS A 37 9.70 -10.23 6.64
CA LYS A 37 9.32 -11.49 7.29
C LYS A 37 8.40 -11.20 8.46
N VAL A 38 7.19 -11.75 8.44
CA VAL A 38 6.24 -11.66 9.56
C VAL A 38 6.35 -12.94 10.39
N ALA A 39 6.62 -12.79 11.69
CA ALA A 39 6.83 -13.91 12.59
C ALA A 39 5.53 -14.68 12.92
N ASN A 40 4.43 -13.96 13.11
CA ASN A 40 3.14 -14.52 13.49
C ASN A 40 2.18 -14.52 12.29
N PRO A 41 1.29 -15.52 12.18
CA PRO A 41 0.28 -15.54 11.14
C PRO A 41 -0.77 -14.45 11.36
N VAL A 42 -1.41 -14.04 10.28
CA VAL A 42 -2.55 -13.10 10.29
C VAL A 42 -3.78 -13.83 9.79
N VAL A 43 -4.92 -13.64 10.45
CA VAL A 43 -6.20 -14.16 9.99
C VAL A 43 -6.73 -13.26 8.87
N GLU A 44 -7.10 -13.87 7.75
CA GLU A 44 -7.68 -13.20 6.60
C GLU A 44 -9.12 -13.64 6.45
N MET A 45 -10.04 -12.69 6.54
CA MET A 45 -11.47 -12.91 6.32
C MET A 45 -11.86 -12.26 4.99
N ASP A 46 -12.15 -13.08 3.99
CA ASP A 46 -12.57 -12.62 2.66
C ASP A 46 -14.01 -12.09 2.67
N GLY A 47 -14.40 -11.35 1.63
CA GLY A 47 -15.65 -10.60 1.59
C GLY A 47 -16.51 -10.87 0.37
N ASP A 48 -17.38 -9.90 0.07
CA ASP A 48 -18.38 -10.00 -0.99
C ASP A 48 -18.19 -8.96 -2.11
N GLU A 49 -18.82 -9.21 -3.26
CA GLU A 49 -18.97 -8.31 -4.41
C GLU A 49 -17.68 -7.56 -4.80
N MET A 50 -17.75 -6.23 -4.94
CA MET A 50 -16.65 -5.37 -5.38
C MET A 50 -15.49 -5.39 -4.38
N THR A 51 -15.78 -5.53 -3.08
CA THR A 51 -14.74 -5.52 -2.06
C THR A 51 -13.87 -6.77 -2.12
N ARG A 52 -14.42 -7.94 -2.49
CA ARG A 52 -13.63 -9.17 -2.74
C ARG A 52 -12.61 -8.98 -3.86
N ILE A 53 -13.03 -8.33 -4.95
CA ILE A 53 -12.14 -8.05 -6.11
C ILE A 53 -11.03 -7.07 -5.72
N ILE A 54 -11.37 -5.99 -5.02
CA ILE A 54 -10.40 -5.00 -4.55
C ILE A 54 -9.43 -5.65 -3.54
N TRP A 55 -9.92 -6.52 -2.67
CA TRP A 55 -9.11 -7.22 -1.68
C TRP A 55 -8.06 -8.12 -2.34
N ALA A 56 -8.44 -8.90 -3.36
CA ALA A 56 -7.50 -9.70 -4.15
C ALA A 56 -6.41 -8.83 -4.77
N PHE A 57 -6.77 -7.67 -5.35
CA PHE A 57 -5.80 -6.72 -5.92
C PHE A 57 -4.82 -6.19 -4.86
N ILE A 58 -5.32 -5.74 -3.70
CA ILE A 58 -4.47 -5.23 -2.61
C ILE A 58 -3.50 -6.32 -2.16
N LYS A 59 -4.00 -7.53 -1.93
CA LYS A 59 -3.19 -8.67 -1.49
C LYS A 59 -2.09 -9.00 -2.49
N GLU A 60 -2.43 -9.16 -3.77
CA GLU A 60 -1.50 -9.61 -4.80
C GLU A 60 -0.51 -8.53 -5.26
N LYS A 61 -0.95 -7.27 -5.35
CA LYS A 61 -0.12 -6.19 -5.90
C LYS A 61 0.62 -5.38 -4.84
N LEU A 62 0.06 -5.27 -3.64
CA LEU A 62 0.60 -4.38 -2.60
C LEU A 62 1.19 -5.15 -1.42
N ILE A 63 0.59 -6.27 -0.99
CA ILE A 63 1.03 -6.98 0.21
C ILE A 63 2.05 -8.07 -0.10
N LEU A 64 1.66 -9.13 -0.81
CA LEU A 64 2.49 -10.33 -1.03
C LEU A 64 3.83 -10.08 -1.76
N PRO A 65 3.96 -9.10 -2.67
CA PRO A 65 5.26 -8.75 -3.26
C PRO A 65 6.25 -8.17 -2.25
N ASN A 66 5.75 -7.54 -1.18
CA ASN A 66 6.56 -6.79 -0.21
C ASN A 66 6.68 -7.50 1.15
N VAL A 67 5.75 -8.39 1.48
CA VAL A 67 5.63 -9.02 2.81
C VAL A 67 5.48 -10.53 2.66
N ASP A 68 6.30 -11.27 3.41
CA ASP A 68 6.21 -12.71 3.56
C ASP A 68 5.49 -13.01 4.87
N VAL A 69 4.19 -13.24 4.76
CA VAL A 69 3.26 -13.44 5.87
C VAL A 69 2.47 -14.74 5.67
N GLN A 70 2.27 -15.48 6.76
CA GLN A 70 1.37 -16.63 6.76
C GLN A 70 -0.07 -16.14 6.96
N LEU A 71 -0.94 -16.37 5.98
CA LEU A 71 -2.34 -16.00 6.05
C LEU A 71 -3.19 -17.21 6.40
N LYS A 72 -4.00 -17.09 7.45
CA LYS A 72 -5.05 -18.08 7.80
C LYS A 72 -6.34 -17.62 7.16
N TYR A 73 -6.65 -18.19 6.00
CA TYR A 73 -7.74 -17.78 5.14
C TYR A 73 -9.08 -18.36 5.59
N PHE A 74 -10.10 -17.50 5.65
CA PHE A 74 -11.50 -17.83 5.86
C PHE A 74 -12.35 -17.07 4.84
N ASP A 75 -13.16 -17.78 4.05
CA ASP A 75 -14.07 -17.15 3.10
C ASP A 75 -15.37 -16.75 3.82
N LEU A 76 -15.55 -15.46 4.14
CA LEU A 76 -16.81 -14.97 4.71
C LEU A 76 -17.76 -14.44 3.64
N GLY A 77 -17.54 -14.80 2.37
CA GLY A 77 -18.50 -14.55 1.32
C GLY A 77 -19.85 -15.20 1.63
N LEU A 78 -20.94 -14.52 1.29
CA LEU A 78 -22.30 -14.95 1.58
C LEU A 78 -22.58 -16.41 1.15
N PRO A 79 -22.16 -16.88 -0.06
CA PRO A 79 -22.39 -18.26 -0.44
C PRO A 79 -21.64 -19.29 0.41
N HIS A 80 -20.54 -18.92 1.05
CA HIS A 80 -19.80 -19.83 1.92
C HIS A 80 -20.33 -19.82 3.35
N ARG A 81 -20.76 -18.65 3.84
CA ARG A 81 -21.48 -18.54 5.11
C ARG A 81 -22.77 -19.34 5.08
N ASP A 82 -23.56 -19.24 4.01
CA ASP A 82 -24.79 -20.02 3.84
C ASP A 82 -24.52 -21.53 3.84
N LYS A 83 -23.54 -22.00 3.04
CA LYS A 83 -23.13 -23.41 3.00
C LYS A 83 -22.63 -24.00 4.31
N THR A 84 -22.21 -23.16 5.25
CA THR A 84 -21.62 -23.58 6.52
C THR A 84 -22.52 -23.25 7.71
N ASP A 85 -23.78 -22.86 7.48
CA ASP A 85 -24.69 -22.38 8.53
C ASP A 85 -24.02 -21.29 9.41
N ASP A 86 -23.26 -20.40 8.76
CA ASP A 86 -22.45 -19.33 9.35
C ASP A 86 -21.31 -19.79 10.30
N GLN A 87 -21.01 -21.09 10.35
CA GLN A 87 -19.94 -21.64 11.18
C GLN A 87 -18.55 -21.07 10.83
N VAL A 88 -18.30 -20.77 9.54
CA VAL A 88 -17.04 -20.15 9.11
C VAL A 88 -16.79 -18.79 9.77
N THR A 89 -17.85 -18.03 10.08
CA THR A 89 -17.76 -16.74 10.77
C THR A 89 -17.26 -16.93 12.19
N ILE A 90 -17.78 -17.94 12.90
CA ILE A 90 -17.35 -18.31 14.26
C ILE A 90 -15.90 -18.80 14.24
N ASP A 91 -15.57 -19.69 13.31
CA ASP A 91 -14.21 -20.25 13.20
C ASP A 91 -13.17 -19.16 12.94
N SER A 92 -13.51 -18.17 12.11
CA SER A 92 -12.66 -17.02 11.84
C SER A 92 -12.44 -16.16 13.10
N ALA A 93 -13.48 -15.99 13.93
CA ALA A 93 -13.40 -15.26 15.19
C ALA A 93 -12.53 -16.00 16.22
N LEU A 94 -12.67 -17.33 16.33
CA LEU A 94 -11.84 -18.17 17.19
C LEU A 94 -10.38 -18.18 16.74
N ALA A 95 -10.13 -18.24 15.42
CA ALA A 95 -8.79 -18.10 14.86
C ALA A 95 -8.19 -16.74 15.18
N THR A 96 -8.98 -15.67 15.15
CA THR A 96 -8.54 -14.32 15.51
C THR A 96 -8.17 -14.24 16.98
N GLN A 97 -8.95 -14.83 17.87
CA GLN A 97 -8.60 -14.92 19.29
C GLN A 97 -7.27 -15.66 19.49
N LYS A 98 -7.04 -16.74 18.73
CA LYS A 98 -5.79 -17.52 18.79
C LYS A 98 -4.56 -16.78 18.26
N TYR A 99 -4.69 -16.05 17.15
CA TYR A 99 -3.57 -15.39 16.46
C TYR A 99 -3.49 -13.88 16.68
N SER A 100 -4.40 -13.30 17.47
CA SER A 100 -4.49 -11.90 17.90
C SER A 100 -4.79 -10.87 16.81
N VAL A 101 -4.43 -11.11 15.55
CA VAL A 101 -4.57 -10.15 14.46
C VAL A 101 -5.39 -10.74 13.31
N ALA A 102 -6.40 -9.99 12.89
CA ALA A 102 -7.21 -10.28 11.71
C ALA A 102 -7.34 -9.06 10.80
N VAL A 103 -7.48 -9.32 9.50
CA VAL A 103 -7.88 -8.33 8.50
C VAL A 103 -9.14 -8.84 7.81
N LYS A 104 -10.17 -8.00 7.78
CA LYS A 104 -11.50 -8.36 7.30
C LYS A 104 -11.92 -7.52 6.11
N CYS A 105 -12.31 -8.18 5.04
CA CYS A 105 -13.00 -7.57 3.92
C CYS A 105 -14.50 -7.36 4.23
N ALA A 106 -15.14 -6.39 3.58
CA ALA A 106 -16.56 -6.11 3.81
C ALA A 106 -17.42 -7.28 3.33
N THR A 107 -18.45 -7.61 4.11
CA THR A 107 -19.36 -8.74 3.86
C THR A 107 -20.80 -8.22 3.82
N ILE A 108 -21.63 -8.83 2.98
CA ILE A 108 -23.06 -8.54 2.92
C ILE A 108 -23.74 -9.04 4.19
N THR A 109 -24.61 -8.24 4.80
CA THR A 109 -25.60 -8.76 5.75
C THR A 109 -26.89 -8.95 4.96
N PRO A 110 -27.34 -10.19 4.68
CA PRO A 110 -28.50 -10.41 3.83
C PRO A 110 -29.77 -9.94 4.54
N ASP A 111 -30.63 -9.23 3.82
CA ASP A 111 -32.01 -8.94 4.18
C ASP A 111 -32.95 -9.93 3.48
N GLU A 112 -34.25 -9.88 3.76
CA GLU A 112 -35.24 -10.80 3.17
C GLU A 112 -35.27 -10.75 1.63
N ALA A 113 -34.78 -9.66 1.02
CA ALA A 113 -34.67 -9.51 -0.43
C ALA A 113 -33.40 -10.15 -1.03
N ARG A 114 -32.45 -10.57 -0.18
CA ARG A 114 -31.18 -11.20 -0.57
C ARG A 114 -31.01 -12.62 -0.02
N VAL A 115 -32.01 -13.14 0.68
CA VAL A 115 -32.16 -14.55 1.04
C VAL A 115 -32.97 -15.24 -0.07
N GLU A 116 -32.29 -15.60 -1.16
CA GLU A 116 -32.80 -16.49 -2.22
C GLU A 116 -31.79 -17.60 -2.52
#